data_AF-A0A523RPK2-F1
#
_entry.id   AF-A0A523RPK2-F1
#
_cell.length_a   1.000
_cell.length_b   1.000
_cell.length_c   1.000
_cell.angle_alpha   90.00
_cell.angle_beta   90.00
_cell.angle_gamma   90.00
#
_symmetry.space_group_name_H-M   'P 1'
#
loop_
_entity.id
_entity.type
_entity.pdbx_description
1 polymer ?
#
loop_
_entity_poly.entity_id
_entity_poly.type
_entity_poly.pdbx_seq_one_letter_code
_entity_poly.pdbx_strand_id
1 'polypeptide(L)'
;MTYYTNVARSIREANRMLLTQIPEFLLEIILSPIFYFALAMIVIVVGVRYATRSKTSVGMPVVKQIRRMILDVEKEREITTPAVQSRQEKITEIFESQMTSIGLEPSADSGYVPVSYTPLARFLKERGVHDDTIGAILDGLKEVETEEDVREIIDAAADTPGVDLTGEELEKAKQLAVIEWNNVRRSKDA
;
A
#
# COMPACT_ATOMS: atom_id res chain seq x y z
N MET A 1 70.59 34.21 -29.25
CA MET A 1 69.76 34.50 -28.06
C MET A 1 68.54 35.38 -28.37
N THR A 2 68.57 36.19 -29.45
CA THR A 2 67.52 37.15 -29.85
C THR A 2 66.20 36.53 -30.36
N TYR A 3 66.21 35.27 -30.81
CA TYR A 3 65.00 34.59 -31.29
C TYR A 3 63.99 34.30 -30.17
N TYR A 4 64.46 33.89 -28.98
CA TYR A 4 63.58 33.57 -27.85
C TYR A 4 62.87 34.81 -27.27
N THR A 5 63.51 35.97 -27.32
CA THR A 5 62.91 37.22 -26.83
C THR A 5 61.77 37.72 -27.73
N ASN A 6 61.85 37.46 -29.04
CA ASN A 6 60.79 37.86 -29.98
C ASN A 6 59.55 36.96 -29.87
N VAL A 7 59.73 35.66 -29.66
CA VAL A 7 58.60 34.72 -29.45
C VAL A 7 57.85 35.04 -28.15
N ALA A 8 58.58 35.29 -27.05
CA ALA A 8 57.95 35.64 -25.77
C ALA A 8 57.18 36.96 -25.82
N ARG A 9 57.65 37.94 -26.61
CA ARG A 9 56.94 39.21 -26.83
C ARG A 9 55.68 39.02 -27.67
N SER A 10 55.77 38.25 -28.76
CA SER A 10 54.63 37.94 -29.63
C SER A 10 53.49 37.21 -28.89
N ILE A 11 53.81 36.22 -28.05
CA ILE A 11 52.81 35.50 -27.24
C ILE A 11 52.15 36.44 -26.22
N ARG A 12 52.92 37.35 -25.60
CA ARG A 12 52.39 38.31 -24.62
C ARG A 12 51.46 39.32 -25.28
N GLU A 13 51.76 39.78 -26.48
CA GLU A 13 50.90 40.69 -27.24
C GLU A 13 49.62 40.01 -27.72
N ALA A 14 49.70 38.76 -28.21
CA ALA A 14 48.53 37.97 -28.57
C ALA A 14 47.59 37.72 -27.38
N ASN A 15 48.14 37.37 -26.21
CA ASN A 15 47.35 37.19 -24.99
C ASN A 15 46.70 38.50 -24.51
N ARG A 16 47.38 39.64 -24.70
CA ARG A 16 46.82 40.95 -24.33
C ARG A 16 45.65 41.33 -25.22
N MET A 17 45.73 41.06 -26.53
CA MET A 17 44.63 41.30 -27.46
C MET A 17 43.42 40.39 -27.16
N LEU A 18 43.66 39.11 -26.85
CA LEU A 18 42.60 38.19 -26.45
C LEU A 18 41.90 38.65 -25.16
N LEU A 19 42.67 39.05 -24.15
CA LEU A 19 42.11 39.50 -22.87
C LEU A 19 41.23 40.76 -23.00
N THR A 20 41.50 41.62 -23.98
CA THR A 20 40.67 42.82 -24.22
C THR A 20 39.45 42.55 -25.10
N GLN A 21 39.53 41.60 -26.04
CA GLN A 21 38.42 41.29 -26.95
C GLN A 21 37.35 40.38 -26.34
N ILE A 22 37.75 39.46 -25.45
CA ILE A 22 36.83 38.56 -24.76
C ILE A 22 35.70 39.29 -24.02
N PRO A 23 35.94 40.34 -23.20
CA PRO A 23 34.86 41.00 -22.47
C PRO A 23 33.86 41.74 -23.37
N GLU A 24 34.32 42.36 -24.46
CA GLU A 24 33.44 43.06 -25.41
C GLU A 24 32.51 42.09 -26.13
N PHE A 25 33.07 40.97 -26.60
CA PHE A 25 32.29 39.91 -27.24
C PHE A 25 31.28 39.27 -26.29
N LEU A 26 31.64 39.07 -25.02
CA LEU A 26 30.71 38.58 -24.00
C LEU A 26 29.58 39.56 -23.72
N LEU A 27 29.87 40.87 -23.65
CA LEU A 27 28.84 41.89 -23.48
C LEU A 27 27.88 41.93 -24.67
N GLU A 28 28.38 41.83 -25.90
CA GLU A 28 27.57 41.77 -27.12
C GLU A 28 26.65 40.55 -27.13
N ILE A 29 27.15 39.38 -26.72
CA ILE A 29 26.34 38.16 -26.57
C ILE A 29 25.27 38.36 -25.51
N ILE A 30 25.60 38.93 -24.35
CA ILE A 30 24.65 39.11 -23.24
C ILE A 30 23.55 40.12 -23.62
N LEU A 31 23.87 41.15 -24.41
CA LEU A 31 22.92 42.15 -24.89
C LEU A 31 22.10 41.68 -26.11
N SER A 32 22.50 40.59 -26.76
CA SER A 32 21.79 40.05 -27.92
C SER A 32 20.39 39.57 -27.55
N PRO A 33 19.34 39.92 -28.33
CA PRO A 33 17.99 39.42 -28.10
C PRO A 33 17.92 37.89 -28.11
N ILE A 34 18.77 37.24 -28.91
CA ILE A 34 18.83 35.77 -29.03
C ILE A 34 19.24 35.13 -27.69
N PHE A 35 20.15 35.76 -26.94
CA PHE A 35 20.59 35.27 -25.64
C PHE A 35 19.44 35.25 -24.62
N TYR A 36 18.62 36.31 -24.60
CA TYR A 36 17.44 36.37 -23.73
C TYR A 36 16.41 35.29 -24.09
N PHE A 37 16.17 35.03 -25.38
CA PHE A 37 15.30 33.95 -25.82
C PHE A 37 15.81 32.57 -25.37
N ALA A 38 17.12 32.31 -25.52
CA ALA A 38 17.73 31.05 -25.08
C ALA A 38 17.62 30.87 -23.55
N LEU A 39 17.88 31.93 -22.78
CA LEU A 39 17.76 31.91 -21.33
C LEU A 39 16.31 31.69 -20.88
N ALA A 40 15.35 32.37 -21.51
CA ALA A 40 13.92 32.16 -21.24
C ALA A 40 13.49 30.71 -21.54
N MET A 41 13.96 30.13 -22.65
CA MET A 41 13.72 28.72 -22.98
C MET A 41 14.30 27.78 -21.93
N ILE A 42 15.51 28.02 -21.43
CA ILE A 42 16.11 27.21 -20.36
C ILE A 42 15.26 27.32 -19.09
N VAL A 43 14.83 28.52 -18.70
CA VAL A 43 13.98 28.73 -17.52
C VAL A 43 12.63 28.03 -17.68
N ILE A 44 12.01 28.09 -18.87
CA ILE A 44 10.76 27.37 -19.16
C ILE A 44 10.97 25.87 -19.07
N VAL A 45 12.02 25.31 -19.69
CA VAL A 45 12.30 23.87 -19.64
C VAL A 45 12.58 23.40 -18.21
N VAL A 46 13.34 24.16 -17.42
CA VAL A 46 13.58 23.85 -16.00
C VAL A 46 12.30 23.96 -15.19
N GLY A 47 11.50 25.02 -15.40
CA GLY A 47 10.22 25.24 -14.74
C GLY A 47 9.21 24.14 -15.05
N VAL A 48 9.08 23.76 -16.32
CA VAL A 48 8.29 22.61 -16.77
C VAL A 48 8.83 21.33 -16.14
N ARG A 49 10.13 21.07 -16.14
CA ARG A 49 10.72 19.88 -15.50
C ARG A 49 10.48 19.84 -13.99
N TYR A 50 10.45 20.98 -13.32
CA TYR A 50 10.16 21.09 -11.89
C TYR A 50 8.66 20.95 -11.58
N ALA A 51 7.79 21.49 -12.43
CA ALA A 51 6.33 21.36 -12.31
C ALA A 51 5.84 19.95 -12.68
N THR A 52 6.43 19.36 -13.73
CA THR A 52 6.20 17.97 -14.17
C THR A 52 6.97 16.94 -13.36
N ARG A 53 7.84 17.37 -12.42
CA ARG A 53 8.09 16.60 -11.19
C ARG A 53 6.80 16.65 -10.35
N SER A 54 5.74 16.10 -10.93
CA SER A 54 4.56 15.63 -10.24
C SER A 54 5.07 14.94 -8.99
N LYS A 55 4.55 15.38 -7.84
CA LYS A 55 4.56 14.67 -6.58
C LYS A 55 4.73 13.20 -6.89
N THR A 56 5.96 12.68 -6.73
CA THR A 56 6.16 11.24 -6.71
C THR A 56 5.13 10.82 -5.70
N SER A 57 4.09 10.12 -6.16
CA SER A 57 3.07 9.62 -5.25
C SER A 57 3.87 9.02 -4.13
N VAL A 58 3.56 9.41 -2.90
CA VAL A 58 4.12 8.76 -1.72
C VAL A 58 3.80 7.30 -1.96
N GLY A 59 4.79 6.58 -2.54
CA GLY A 59 4.53 5.29 -3.12
C GLY A 59 3.98 4.48 -1.99
N MET A 60 2.78 3.93 -2.19
CA MET A 60 2.11 3.13 -1.18
C MET A 60 3.17 2.30 -0.45
N PRO A 61 3.24 2.31 0.89
CA PRO A 61 4.33 1.72 1.66
C PRO A 61 4.76 0.35 1.15
N VAL A 62 3.78 -0.42 0.67
CA VAL A 62 3.88 -1.70 -0.04
C VAL A 62 4.87 -1.68 -1.21
N VAL A 63 4.82 -0.71 -2.12
CA VAL A 63 5.69 -0.66 -3.31
C VAL A 63 7.15 -0.41 -2.93
N LYS A 64 7.40 0.42 -1.91
CA LYS A 64 8.76 0.63 -1.37
C LYS A 64 9.29 -0.63 -0.68
N GLN A 65 8.43 -1.39 -0.01
CA GLN A 65 8.79 -2.66 0.62
C GLN A 65 9.11 -3.73 -0.41
N ILE A 66 8.27 -3.91 -1.44
CA ILE A 66 8.53 -4.85 -2.54
C ILE A 66 9.86 -4.53 -3.22
N ARG A 67 10.15 -3.26 -3.49
CA ARG A 67 11.42 -2.86 -4.10
C ARG A 67 12.64 -3.15 -3.20
N ARG A 68 12.52 -3.06 -1.87
CA ARG A 68 13.58 -3.47 -0.95
C ARG A 68 13.77 -4.98 -0.95
N MET A 69 12.69 -5.76 -0.89
CA MET A 69 12.76 -7.23 -0.95
C MET A 69 13.41 -7.71 -2.25
N ILE A 70 13.07 -7.12 -3.40
CA ILE A 70 13.73 -7.45 -4.68
C ILE A 70 15.24 -7.17 -4.62
N LEU A 71 15.64 -6.02 -4.05
CA LEU A 71 17.05 -5.64 -3.92
C LEU A 71 17.82 -6.50 -2.91
N ASP A 72 17.17 -7.01 -1.87
CA ASP A 72 17.79 -7.89 -0.87
C ASP A 72 17.95 -9.31 -1.42
N VAL A 73 16.99 -9.79 -2.22
CA VAL A 73 17.08 -11.04 -2.99
C VAL A 73 18.20 -10.98 -4.03
N GLU A 74 18.30 -9.87 -4.78
CA GLU A 74 19.34 -9.67 -5.79
C GLU A 74 20.77 -9.62 -5.20
N LYS A 75 20.89 -9.33 -3.89
CA LYS A 75 22.17 -9.23 -3.18
C LYS A 75 22.51 -10.45 -2.33
N GLU A 76 21.74 -11.54 -2.45
CA GLU A 76 21.89 -12.76 -1.63
C GLU A 76 21.94 -12.46 -0.12
N ARG A 77 21.27 -11.39 0.32
CA ARG A 77 21.17 -11.06 1.74
C ARG A 77 19.99 -11.82 2.32
N GLU A 78 20.16 -12.30 3.54
CA GLU A 78 19.08 -12.93 4.30
C GLU A 78 17.89 -11.96 4.35
N ILE A 79 16.74 -12.41 3.83
CA ILE A 79 15.53 -11.59 3.76
C ILE A 79 15.08 -11.37 5.19
N THR A 80 15.43 -10.23 5.78
CA THR A 80 14.84 -9.80 7.05
C THR A 80 13.34 -9.70 6.84
N THR A 81 12.61 -10.59 7.50
CA THR A 81 11.14 -10.67 7.55
C THR A 81 10.52 -9.28 7.65
N PRO A 82 9.33 -9.06 7.07
CA PRO A 82 8.69 -7.75 7.08
C PRO A 82 8.67 -7.18 8.50
N ALA A 83 9.20 -5.96 8.68
CA ALA A 83 9.25 -5.28 9.99
C ALA A 83 7.85 -4.97 10.58
N VAL A 84 6.79 -5.28 9.84
CA VAL A 84 5.40 -5.10 10.26
C VAL A 84 4.74 -6.46 10.11
N GLN A 85 4.64 -7.19 11.23
CA GLN A 85 3.81 -8.39 11.31
C GLN A 85 2.38 -8.03 10.90
N SER A 86 1.75 -8.87 10.09
CA SER A 86 0.32 -8.69 9.78
C SER A 86 -0.50 -8.85 11.06
N ARG A 87 -1.70 -8.24 11.12
CA ARG A 87 -2.60 -8.44 12.28
C ARG A 87 -2.88 -9.93 12.50
N GLN A 88 -3.00 -10.69 11.40
CA GLN A 88 -3.24 -12.13 11.45
C GLN A 88 -2.05 -12.89 12.01
N GLU A 89 -0.82 -12.54 11.64
CA GLU A 89 0.41 -13.13 12.21
C GLU A 89 0.49 -12.89 13.71
N LYS A 90 0.19 -11.66 14.15
CA LYS A 90 0.22 -11.32 15.58
C LYS A 90 -0.87 -12.06 16.36
N ILE A 91 -2.07 -12.22 15.79
CA ILE A 91 -3.15 -13.02 16.38
C ILE A 91 -2.74 -14.49 16.46
N THR A 92 -2.09 -15.00 15.41
CA THR A 92 -1.60 -16.38 15.34
C THR A 92 -0.54 -16.64 16.40
N GLU A 93 0.44 -15.74 16.53
CA GLU A 93 1.48 -15.82 17.56
C GLU A 93 0.90 -15.80 18.98
N ILE A 94 -0.07 -14.94 19.26
CA ILE A 94 -0.74 -14.88 20.57
C ILE A 94 -1.52 -16.17 20.83
N PHE A 95 -2.25 -16.67 19.83
CA PHE A 95 -3.05 -17.89 19.95
C PHE A 95 -2.18 -19.12 20.18
N GLU A 96 -1.12 -19.30 19.41
CA GLU A 96 -0.16 -20.40 19.55
C GLU A 96 0.54 -20.36 20.92
N SER A 97 0.93 -19.16 21.36
CA SER A 97 1.52 -18.94 22.69
C SER A 97 0.55 -19.34 23.81
N GLN A 98 -0.72 -18.93 23.71
CA GLN A 98 -1.76 -19.30 24.67
C GLN A 98 -2.07 -20.80 24.66
N MET A 99 -2.21 -21.43 23.49
CA MET A 99 -2.42 -22.88 23.37
C MET A 99 -1.26 -23.68 23.99
N THR A 100 -0.03 -23.27 23.72
CA THR A 100 1.16 -23.89 24.29
C THR A 100 1.17 -23.76 25.81
N SER A 101 0.79 -22.59 26.35
CA SER A 101 0.72 -22.36 27.80
C SER A 101 -0.29 -23.25 28.54
N ILE A 102 -1.30 -23.76 27.84
CA ILE A 102 -2.31 -24.69 28.37
C ILE A 102 -2.06 -26.14 27.96
N GLY A 103 -0.92 -26.43 27.32
CA GLY A 103 -0.49 -27.77 26.93
C GLY A 103 -1.26 -28.37 25.76
N LEU A 104 -1.87 -27.53 24.91
CA LEU A 104 -2.56 -27.95 23.70
C LEU A 104 -1.70 -27.65 22.46
N GLU A 105 -1.71 -28.57 21.50
CA GLU A 105 -0.98 -28.43 20.24
C GLU A 105 -1.91 -27.82 19.18
N PRO A 106 -1.57 -26.67 18.57
CA PRO A 106 -2.38 -26.09 17.50
C PRO A 106 -2.42 -27.02 16.29
N SER A 107 -3.61 -27.23 15.72
CA SER A 107 -3.77 -28.06 14.52
C SER A 107 -3.02 -27.45 13.33
N ALA A 108 -2.06 -28.19 12.78
CA ALA A 108 -1.21 -27.76 11.68
C ALA A 108 -1.89 -27.85 10.29
N ASP A 109 -3.12 -28.36 10.22
CA ASP A 109 -3.77 -28.71 8.93
C ASP A 109 -4.14 -27.51 8.05
N SER A 110 -4.15 -26.28 8.59
CA SER A 110 -4.54 -25.09 7.80
C SER A 110 -3.60 -23.88 7.92
N GLY A 111 -2.62 -23.86 8.84
CA GLY A 111 -1.73 -22.70 9.02
C GLY A 111 -2.43 -21.38 9.41
N TYR A 112 -3.73 -21.43 9.72
CA TYR A 112 -4.53 -20.29 10.13
C TYR A 112 -5.30 -20.66 11.40
N VAL A 113 -5.18 -19.82 12.43
CA VAL A 113 -6.04 -19.88 13.61
C VAL A 113 -7.50 -19.85 13.15
N PRO A 114 -8.35 -20.80 13.57
CA PRO A 114 -9.76 -20.73 13.27
C PRO A 114 -10.31 -19.44 13.86
N VAL A 115 -10.73 -18.52 12.98
CA VAL A 115 -11.51 -17.35 13.38
C VAL A 115 -12.67 -17.92 14.16
N SER A 116 -12.77 -17.61 15.45
CA SER A 116 -13.78 -18.17 16.35
C SER A 116 -15.14 -18.06 15.67
N TYR A 117 -15.66 -19.18 15.16
CA TYR A 117 -16.95 -19.17 14.48
C TYR A 117 -17.99 -18.72 15.49
N THR A 118 -18.66 -17.63 15.16
CA THR A 118 -19.81 -17.18 15.93
C THR A 118 -20.90 -18.25 15.91
N PRO A 119 -21.85 -18.26 16.86
CA PRO A 119 -22.87 -19.31 16.91
C PRO A 119 -23.62 -19.49 15.59
N LEU A 120 -23.92 -18.39 14.87
CA LEU A 120 -24.50 -18.46 13.54
C LEU A 120 -23.53 -19.08 12.53
N ALA A 121 -22.29 -18.62 12.48
CA ALA A 121 -21.28 -19.10 11.54
C ALA A 121 -21.04 -20.61 11.68
N ARG A 122 -20.97 -21.09 12.92
CA ARG A 122 -20.85 -22.52 13.22
C ARG A 122 -22.08 -23.28 12.76
N PHE A 123 -23.27 -22.76 13.03
CA PHE A 123 -24.53 -23.37 12.59
C PHE A 123 -24.59 -23.52 11.07
N LEU A 124 -24.23 -22.48 10.32
CA LEU A 124 -24.17 -22.51 8.85
C LEU A 124 -23.10 -23.48 8.34
N LYS A 125 -21.92 -23.50 8.96
CA LYS A 125 -20.82 -24.41 8.60
C LYS A 125 -21.21 -25.88 8.77
N GLU A 126 -21.90 -26.21 9.86
CA GLU A 126 -22.42 -27.55 10.13
C GLU A 126 -23.42 -28.02 9.07
N ARG A 127 -24.01 -27.09 8.30
CA ARG A 127 -24.91 -27.38 7.16
C ARG A 127 -24.25 -27.34 5.79
N GLY A 128 -22.92 -27.27 5.77
CA GLY A 128 -22.14 -27.33 4.53
C GLY A 128 -22.05 -26.00 3.79
N VAL A 129 -22.45 -24.89 4.40
CA VAL A 129 -22.29 -23.56 3.80
C VAL A 129 -20.80 -23.22 3.68
N HIS A 130 -20.40 -22.68 2.52
CA HIS A 130 -19.01 -22.30 2.26
C HIS A 130 -18.57 -21.13 3.14
N ASP A 131 -17.31 -21.10 3.57
CA ASP A 131 -16.80 -20.06 4.49
C ASP A 131 -16.95 -18.65 3.90
N ASP A 132 -16.78 -18.50 2.57
CA ASP A 132 -16.96 -17.22 1.88
C ASP A 132 -18.42 -16.72 1.98
N THR A 133 -19.39 -17.62 1.83
CA THR A 133 -20.82 -17.28 1.96
C THR A 133 -21.17 -16.94 3.41
N ILE A 134 -20.62 -17.69 4.38
CA ILE A 134 -20.77 -17.38 5.80
C ILE A 134 -20.19 -15.99 6.10
N GLY A 135 -19.00 -15.69 5.60
CA GLY A 135 -18.36 -14.38 5.75
C GLY A 135 -19.21 -13.25 5.18
N ALA A 136 -19.74 -13.42 3.96
CA ALA A 136 -20.60 -12.43 3.33
C ALA A 136 -21.90 -12.17 4.12
N ILE A 137 -22.54 -13.22 4.65
CA ILE A 137 -23.72 -13.09 5.50
C ILE A 137 -23.37 -12.31 6.77
N LEU A 138 -22.31 -12.71 7.47
CA LEU A 138 -21.88 -12.06 8.70
C LEU A 138 -21.52 -10.59 8.51
N ASP A 139 -20.90 -10.24 7.38
CA ASP A 139 -20.56 -8.86 7.06
C ASP A 139 -21.82 -8.05 6.75
N GLY A 140 -22.77 -8.59 5.98
CA GLY A 140 -24.08 -7.95 5.77
C GLY A 140 -24.85 -7.71 7.08
N LEU A 141 -24.81 -8.67 8.02
CA LEU A 141 -25.43 -8.54 9.33
C LEU A 141 -24.82 -7.41 10.18
N LYS A 142 -23.55 -7.05 10.00
CA LYS A 142 -22.90 -5.96 10.75
C LYS A 142 -23.33 -4.57 10.28
N GLU A 143 -23.85 -4.47 9.06
CA GLU A 143 -24.22 -3.20 8.41
C GLU A 143 -25.67 -2.79 8.68
N VAL A 144 -26.53 -3.72 9.08
CA VAL A 144 -27.96 -3.45 9.29
C VAL A 144 -28.28 -2.82 10.65
N GLU A 145 -29.27 -1.92 10.63
CA GLU A 145 -29.66 -1.12 11.79
C GLU A 145 -30.89 -1.65 12.54
N THR A 146 -31.68 -2.51 11.90
CA THR A 146 -32.91 -3.06 12.50
C THR A 146 -32.88 -4.58 12.59
N GLU A 147 -33.63 -5.12 13.56
CA GLU A 147 -33.78 -6.57 13.73
C GLU A 147 -34.56 -7.22 12.58
N GLU A 148 -35.46 -6.47 11.94
CA GLU A 148 -36.23 -6.95 10.78
C GLU A 148 -35.30 -7.17 9.59
N ASP A 149 -34.43 -6.21 9.28
CA ASP A 149 -33.43 -6.33 8.21
C ASP A 149 -32.48 -7.53 8.44
N VAL A 150 -32.10 -7.81 9.69
CA VAL A 150 -31.29 -8.98 10.05
C VAL A 150 -31.97 -10.28 9.62
N ARG A 151 -33.28 -10.38 9.85
CA ARG A 151 -34.05 -11.58 9.48
C ARG A 151 -34.23 -11.67 7.97
N GLU A 152 -34.47 -10.54 7.31
CA GLU A 152 -34.58 -10.47 5.84
C GLU A 152 -33.28 -10.90 5.14
N ILE A 153 -32.11 -10.53 5.68
CA ILE A 153 -30.81 -10.99 5.16
C ILE A 153 -30.72 -12.52 5.23
N ILE A 154 -31.14 -13.13 6.34
CA ILE A 154 -31.11 -14.59 6.49
C ILE A 154 -32.12 -15.26 5.56
N ASP A 155 -33.30 -14.68 5.36
CA ASP A 155 -34.27 -15.15 4.37
C ASP A 155 -33.70 -15.11 2.94
N ALA A 156 -33.09 -13.98 2.55
CA ALA A 156 -32.46 -13.85 1.24
C ALA A 156 -31.26 -14.79 1.07
N ALA A 157 -30.49 -15.02 2.13
CA ALA A 157 -29.37 -15.96 2.13
C ALA A 157 -29.85 -17.41 2.00
N ALA A 158 -30.99 -17.76 2.59
CA ALA A 158 -31.55 -19.12 2.53
C ALA A 158 -31.95 -19.52 1.10
N ASP A 159 -32.37 -18.56 0.28
CA ASP A 159 -32.68 -18.77 -1.15
C ASP A 159 -31.42 -18.85 -2.04
N THR A 160 -30.23 -18.61 -1.48
CA THR A 160 -28.97 -18.64 -2.24
C THR A 160 -28.50 -20.09 -2.45
N PRO A 161 -28.04 -20.46 -3.66
CA PRO A 161 -27.52 -21.80 -3.91
C PRO A 161 -26.42 -22.20 -2.92
N GLY A 162 -26.62 -23.33 -2.23
CA GLY A 162 -25.66 -23.88 -1.27
C GLY A 162 -25.88 -23.48 0.19
N VAL A 163 -26.95 -22.74 0.50
CA VAL A 163 -27.36 -22.43 1.89
C VAL A 163 -28.57 -23.26 2.33
N ASP A 164 -29.50 -23.56 1.41
CA ASP A 164 -30.63 -24.52 1.54
C ASP A 164 -31.25 -24.64 2.96
N LEU A 165 -31.48 -23.52 3.64
CA LEU A 165 -32.12 -23.49 4.95
C LEU A 165 -33.64 -23.45 4.79
N THR A 166 -34.36 -24.40 5.40
CA THR A 166 -35.83 -24.44 5.33
C THR A 166 -36.46 -24.74 6.70
N GLY A 167 -37.71 -24.29 6.87
CA GLY A 167 -38.53 -24.60 8.05
C GLY A 167 -37.88 -24.19 9.37
N GLU A 168 -37.70 -25.15 10.28
CA GLU A 168 -37.15 -24.91 11.62
C GLU A 168 -35.69 -24.42 11.59
N GLU A 169 -34.93 -24.81 10.57
CA GLU A 169 -33.51 -24.48 10.44
C GLU A 169 -33.31 -23.01 10.07
N LEU A 170 -34.18 -22.50 9.19
CA LEU A 170 -34.25 -21.10 8.83
C LEU A 170 -34.61 -20.25 10.05
N GLU A 171 -35.63 -20.65 10.81
CA GLU A 171 -36.04 -19.93 12.02
C GLU A 171 -34.94 -19.93 13.10
N LYS A 172 -34.23 -21.04 13.24
CA LYS A 172 -33.07 -21.11 14.15
C LYS A 172 -31.93 -20.21 13.67
N ALA A 173 -31.64 -20.16 12.37
CA ALA A 173 -30.63 -19.25 11.80
C ALA A 173 -31.00 -17.79 12.06
N LYS A 174 -32.26 -17.40 11.86
CA LYS A 174 -32.76 -16.04 12.17
C LYS A 174 -32.56 -15.68 13.64
N GLN A 175 -32.91 -16.58 14.55
CA GLN A 175 -32.72 -16.35 15.99
C GLN A 175 -31.24 -16.17 16.35
N LEU A 176 -30.36 -17.02 15.82
CA LEU A 176 -28.91 -16.90 16.05
C LEU A 176 -28.35 -15.60 15.48
N ALA A 177 -28.79 -15.19 14.29
CA ALA A 177 -28.40 -13.93 13.66
C ALA A 177 -28.79 -12.71 14.51
N VAL A 178 -30.02 -12.68 15.03
CA VAL A 178 -30.49 -11.61 15.91
C VAL A 178 -29.70 -11.57 17.22
N ILE A 179 -29.40 -12.72 17.83
CA ILE A 179 -28.59 -12.80 19.06
C ILE A 179 -27.19 -12.21 18.81
N GLU A 180 -26.58 -12.61 17.70
CA GLU A 180 -25.24 -12.18 17.34
C GLU A 180 -25.16 -10.68 17.03
N TRP A 181 -26.10 -10.19 16.22
CA TRP A 181 -26.25 -8.76 15.92
C TRP A 181 -26.41 -7.92 17.19
N ASN A 182 -27.27 -8.37 18.12
CA ASN A 182 -27.46 -7.71 19.41
C ASN A 182 -26.17 -7.67 20.25
N ASN A 183 -25.41 -8.77 20.28
CA ASN A 183 -24.15 -8.85 21.01
C ASN A 183 -23.11 -7.88 20.42
N VAL A 184 -23.01 -7.80 19.09
CA VAL A 184 -22.10 -6.87 18.41
C VAL A 184 -22.46 -5.42 18.72
N ARG A 185 -23.74 -5.04 18.70
CA ARG A 185 -24.15 -3.67 19.04
C ARG A 185 -23.89 -3.31 20.50
N ARG A 186 -24.24 -4.20 21.43
CA ARG A 186 -23.93 -4.00 22.86
C ARG A 186 -22.44 -3.79 23.11
N SER A 187 -21.58 -4.48 22.35
CA SER A 187 -20.13 -4.31 22.47
C SER A 187 -19.60 -3.00 21.89
N LYS A 188 -20.30 -2.36 20.94
CA LYS A 188 -19.94 -1.05 20.39
C LYS A 188 -20.29 0.10 21.34
N ASP A 189 -21.33 -0.08 22.15
CA ASP A 189 -21.84 0.92 23.08
C ASP A 189 -21.16 0.85 24.47
N ALA A 190 -20.36 -0.20 24.73
CA ALA A 190 -19.64 -0.44 25.98
C ALA A 190 -18.19 0.09 25.93
#